data_AF-A0A1B8V7U9-F1
#
_entry.id   AF-A0A1B8V7U9-F1
#
_cell.length_a   1.000
_cell.length_b   1.000
_cell.length_c   1.000
_cell.angle_alpha   90.00
_cell.angle_beta   90.00
_cell.angle_gamma   90.00
#
_symmetry.space_group_name_H-M   'P 1'
#
loop_
_entity.id
_entity.type
_entity.pdbx_description
1 polymer ?
#
loop_
_entity_poly.entity_id
_entity_poly.type
_entity_poly.pdbx_seq_one_letter_code
_entity_poly.pdbx_strand_id
1 'polypeptide(L)'
;MPPRSKVELLPKNVRDELDQKLRDNGYADLIALSQWLKQTHGTFIGKSALGQYSLNLKAKDKAAVTIAKGMQEDLSDRETVDLLLELGALRVKEYRILRRLEEIGYT
;
A
#
# COMPACT_ATOMS: atom_id res chain seq x y z
N MET A 1 14.88 19.36 -21.10
CA MET A 1 14.65 18.06 -20.42
C MET A 1 15.81 17.81 -19.48
N PRO A 2 15.60 17.53 -18.18
CA PRO A 2 16.68 17.06 -17.33
C PRO A 2 17.22 15.73 -17.90
N PRO A 3 18.54 15.49 -17.85
CA PRO A 3 19.12 14.27 -18.38
C PRO A 3 18.51 13.05 -17.69
N ARG A 4 18.17 12.02 -18.48
CA ARG A 4 17.68 10.72 -17.96
C ARG A 4 18.68 10.22 -16.93
N SER A 5 18.21 9.86 -15.75
CA SER A 5 19.09 9.39 -14.68
C SER A 5 19.83 8.14 -15.17
N LYS A 6 21.12 8.00 -14.87
CA LYS A 6 21.91 6.80 -15.25
C LYS A 6 21.26 5.48 -14.80
N VAL A 7 20.43 5.53 -13.75
CA VAL A 7 19.63 4.42 -13.25
C VAL A 7 18.56 3.96 -14.25
N GLU A 8 17.99 4.87 -15.04
CA GLU A 8 16.97 4.56 -16.06
C GLU A 8 17.56 3.92 -17.32
N LEU A 9 18.88 3.94 -17.45
CA LEU A 9 19.62 3.25 -18.51
C LEU A 9 20.00 1.82 -18.10
N LEU A 10 19.81 1.44 -16.83
CA LEU A 10 20.06 0.08 -16.38
C LEU A 10 19.05 -0.89 -17.02
N PRO A 11 19.48 -2.14 -17.32
CA PRO A 11 18.56 -3.22 -17.66
C PRO A 11 17.46 -3.37 -16.61
N LYS A 12 16.25 -3.74 -17.06
CA LYS A 12 15.07 -3.80 -16.19
C LYS A 12 15.28 -4.72 -14.98
N ASN A 13 15.89 -5.89 -15.19
CA ASN A 13 16.22 -6.85 -14.13
C ASN A 13 17.15 -6.24 -13.05
N VAL A 14 18.16 -5.47 -13.46
CA VAL A 14 19.09 -4.80 -12.54
C VAL A 14 18.38 -3.69 -11.76
N ARG A 15 17.45 -2.99 -12.42
CA ARG A 15 16.64 -1.96 -11.77
C ARG A 15 15.69 -2.55 -10.75
N ASP A 16 15.02 -3.66 -11.07
CA ASP A 16 14.11 -4.34 -10.15
C ASP A 16 14.88 -4.85 -8.90
N GLU A 17 16.08 -5.40 -9.08
CA GLU A 17 16.96 -5.77 -7.96
C GLU A 17 17.41 -4.57 -7.12
N LEU A 18 17.75 -3.46 -7.79
CA LEU A 18 18.11 -2.21 -7.10
C LEU A 18 16.94 -1.67 -6.29
N ASP A 19 15.73 -1.69 -6.84
CA ASP A 19 14.50 -1.24 -6.18
C ASP A 19 14.23 -2.09 -4.94
N GLN A 20 14.39 -3.41 -5.05
CA GLN A 20 14.24 -4.32 -3.91
C GLN A 20 15.26 -4.00 -2.81
N LYS A 21 16.55 -3.87 -3.17
CA LYS A 21 17.60 -3.53 -2.18
C LYS A 21 17.39 -2.15 -1.56
N LEU A 22 16.90 -1.18 -2.32
CA LEU A 22 16.54 0.14 -1.81
C LEU A 22 15.42 0.05 -0.78
N ARG A 23 14.39 -0.77 -1.03
CA ARG A 23 13.31 -1.01 -0.06
C ARG A 23 13.79 -1.74 1.18
N ASP A 24 14.56 -2.82 1.01
CA ASP A 24 15.07 -3.64 2.12
C ASP A 24 15.97 -2.82 3.05
N ASN A 25 16.77 -1.92 2.49
CA ASN A 25 17.64 -1.03 3.26
C ASN A 25 16.95 0.27 3.72
N GLY A 26 15.62 0.38 3.58
CA GLY A 26 14.87 1.56 4.02
C GLY A 26 15.28 2.86 3.32
N TYR A 27 15.77 2.78 2.08
CA TYR A 27 16.32 3.89 1.28
C TYR A 27 17.59 4.52 1.85
N ALA A 28 18.30 3.81 2.74
CA ALA A 28 19.57 4.22 3.33
C ALA A 28 20.79 3.68 2.54
N ASP A 29 21.99 4.08 2.96
CA ASP A 29 23.30 3.63 2.46
C ASP A 29 23.46 3.54 0.93
N LEU A 30 23.14 4.65 0.26
CA LEU A 30 23.34 4.82 -1.18
C LEU A 30 24.80 4.58 -1.63
N ILE A 31 25.76 4.73 -0.72
CA ILE A 31 27.18 4.47 -0.99
C ILE A 31 27.43 2.97 -1.14
N ALA A 32 26.89 2.15 -0.24
CA ALA A 32 27.01 0.70 -0.31
C ALA A 32 26.30 0.16 -1.56
N LEU A 33 25.12 0.69 -1.89
CA LEU A 33 24.39 0.36 -3.12
C LEU A 33 25.14 0.74 -4.39
N SER A 34 25.79 1.91 -4.40
CA SER A 34 26.66 2.35 -5.51
C SER A 34 27.83 1.40 -5.72
N GLN A 35 28.47 0.95 -4.64
CA GLN A 35 29.55 -0.03 -4.69
C GLN A 35 29.06 -1.40 -5.18
N TRP A 36 27.91 -1.87 -4.68
CA TRP A 36 27.30 -3.11 -5.12
C TRP A 36 26.97 -3.10 -6.62
N LEU A 37 26.38 -2.03 -7.14
CA LEU A 37 26.11 -1.83 -8.57
C LEU A 37 27.38 -1.91 -9.41
N LYS A 38 28.47 -1.31 -8.91
CA LYS A 38 29.79 -1.35 -9.56
C LYS A 38 30.38 -2.76 -9.55
N GLN A 39 30.29 -3.48 -8.44
CA GLN A 39 30.87 -4.81 -8.27
C GLN A 39 30.10 -5.89 -9.04
N THR A 40 28.77 -5.82 -9.02
CA THR A 40 27.89 -6.88 -9.56
C THR A 40 27.59 -6.67 -11.04
N HIS A 41 27.40 -5.42 -11.46
CA HIS A 41 26.97 -5.07 -12.83
C HIS A 41 27.98 -4.23 -13.59
N GLY A 42 29.19 -4.03 -13.04
CA GLY A 42 30.25 -3.22 -13.67
C GLY A 42 29.88 -1.75 -13.87
N THR A 43 28.75 -1.29 -13.33
CA THR A 43 28.17 0.02 -13.64
C THR A 43 28.27 0.96 -12.44
N PHE A 44 29.00 2.06 -12.59
CA PHE A 44 29.11 3.06 -11.53
C PHE A 44 28.02 4.12 -11.62
N ILE A 45 27.18 4.19 -10.60
CA ILE A 45 26.18 5.24 -10.42
C ILE A 45 26.55 6.05 -9.18
N GLY A 46 26.71 7.36 -9.35
CA GLY A 46 27.06 8.26 -8.25
C GLY A 46 25.92 8.41 -7.24
N LYS A 47 26.29 8.71 -5.99
CA LYS A 47 25.37 8.90 -4.86
C LYS A 47 24.21 9.84 -5.16
N SER A 48 24.44 10.96 -5.84
CA SER A 48 23.38 11.92 -6.16
C SER A 48 22.34 11.37 -7.12
N ALA A 49 22.74 10.59 -8.13
CA ALA A 49 21.80 9.97 -9.06
C ALA A 49 20.98 8.88 -8.38
N LEU A 50 21.63 8.06 -7.54
CA LEU A 50 20.97 7.08 -6.67
C LEU A 50 20.01 7.74 -5.67
N GLY A 51 20.38 8.90 -5.12
CA GLY A 51 19.55 9.64 -4.16
C GLY A 51 18.31 10.27 -4.79
N GLN A 52 18.45 10.86 -5.98
CA GLN A 52 17.29 11.35 -6.73
C GLN A 52 16.34 10.20 -7.11
N TYR A 53 16.91 9.08 -7.54
CA TYR A 53 16.13 7.89 -7.85
C TYR A 53 15.41 7.31 -6.62
N SER A 54 16.11 7.17 -5.50
CA SER A 54 15.56 6.62 -4.26
C SER A 54 14.44 7.49 -3.70
N LEU A 55 14.57 8.82 -3.78
CA LEU A 55 13.52 9.76 -3.39
C LEU A 55 12.25 9.59 -4.23
N ASN A 56 12.41 9.45 -5.56
CA ASN A 56 11.27 9.24 -6.45
C ASN A 56 10.59 7.88 -6.19
N LEU A 57 11.38 6.82 -6.03
CA LEU A 57 10.86 5.49 -5.72
C LEU A 57 10.11 5.49 -4.37
N LYS A 58 10.68 6.11 -3.34
CA LYS A 58 10.04 6.27 -2.02
C LYS A 58 8.74 7.05 -2.10
N ALA A 59 8.68 8.11 -2.93
CA ALA A 59 7.45 8.87 -3.13
C ALA A 59 6.35 8.04 -3.79
N LYS A 60 6.69 7.22 -4.79
CA LYS A 60 5.75 6.29 -5.44
C LYS A 60 5.25 5.23 -4.49
N ASP A 61 6.14 4.60 -3.73
CA ASP A 61 5.77 3.60 -2.72
C ASP A 61 4.85 4.20 -1.66
N LYS A 62 5.17 5.40 -1.16
CA LYS A 62 4.31 6.12 -0.20
C LYS A 62 2.92 6.40 -0.78
N ALA A 63 2.84 6.86 -2.03
CA ALA A 63 1.56 7.10 -2.70
C ALA A 63 0.74 5.81 -2.83
N ALA A 64 1.37 4.70 -3.22
CA ALA A 64 0.69 3.40 -3.31
C ALA A 64 0.15 2.94 -1.96
N VAL A 65 0.91 3.10 -0.88
CA VAL A 65 0.47 2.79 0.49
C VAL A 65 -0.71 3.69 0.90
N THR A 66 -0.65 5.00 0.63
CA THR A 66 -1.75 5.92 0.94
C THR A 66 -3.03 5.54 0.20
N ILE A 67 -2.94 5.19 -1.09
CA ILE A 67 -4.08 4.74 -1.89
C ILE A 67 -4.65 3.44 -1.30
N ALA A 68 -3.79 2.45 -1.02
CA ALA A 68 -4.22 1.18 -0.45
C ALA A 68 -4.92 1.38 0.91
N LYS A 69 -4.39 2.26 1.76
CA LYS A 69 -5.02 2.59 3.04
C LYS A 69 -6.38 3.25 2.85
N GLY A 70 -6.47 4.25 1.96
CA GLY A 70 -7.74 4.90 1.66
C GLY A 70 -8.80 3.92 1.14
N MET A 71 -8.41 2.96 0.30
CA MET A 71 -9.31 1.89 -0.16
C MET A 71 -9.76 0.97 0.98
N GLN A 72 -8.88 0.62 1.92
CA GLN A 72 -9.26 -0.17 3.09
C GLN A 72 -10.24 0.56 4.01
N GLU A 73 -10.02 1.86 4.24
CA GLU A 73 -10.93 2.70 5.02
C GLU A 73 -12.32 2.77 4.35
N ASP A 74 -12.39 2.98 3.03
CA ASP A 74 -13.64 3.02 2.26
C ASP A 74 -14.41 1.68 2.32
N LEU A 75 -13.70 0.54 2.28
CA LEU A 75 -14.30 -0.79 2.42
C LEU A 75 -14.83 -1.02 3.84
N SER A 76 -14.08 -0.62 4.86
CA SER A 76 -14.48 -0.72 6.26
C SER A 76 -15.74 0.10 6.57
N ASP A 77 -15.85 1.30 5.99
CA ASP A 77 -17.03 2.15 6.13
C ASP A 77 -18.26 1.48 5.52
N ARG A 78 -18.12 0.84 4.34
CA ARG A 78 -19.21 0.10 3.70
C ARG A 78 -19.66 -1.11 4.52
N GLU A 79 -18.71 -1.88 5.06
CA GLU A 79 -19.01 -3.01 5.93
C GLU A 79 -19.78 -2.56 7.19
N THR A 80 -19.38 -1.43 7.77
CA THR A 80 -20.07 -0.85 8.93
C THR A 80 -21.52 -0.48 8.60
N VAL A 81 -21.76 0.13 7.44
CA VAL A 81 -23.12 0.48 6.99
C VAL A 81 -23.98 -0.77 6.76
N ASP A 82 -23.42 -1.81 6.16
CA ASP A 82 -24.12 -3.08 5.91
C ASP A 82 -24.58 -3.74 7.23
N LEU A 83 -23.68 -3.80 8.21
CA LEU A 83 -23.99 -4.33 9.55
C LEU A 83 -25.09 -3.53 10.27
N LEU A 84 -25.11 -2.19 10.11
CA LEU A 84 -26.18 -1.36 10.69
C LEU A 84 -27.53 -1.64 10.04
N LEU A 85 -27.56 -1.86 8.72
CA LEU A 85 -28.79 -2.23 8.00
C LEU A 85 -29.29 -3.61 8.45
N GLU A 86 -28.38 -4.59 8.57
CA GLU A 86 -28.72 -5.93 9.05
C GLU A 86 -29.26 -5.89 10.48
N LEU A 87 -28.61 -5.14 11.37
CA LEU A 87 -29.08 -4.94 12.74
C LEU A 87 -30.48 -4.34 12.77
N GLY A 88 -30.75 -3.33 11.95
CA GLY A 88 -32.08 -2.72 11.84
C GLY A 88 -33.15 -3.74 11.43
N ALA A 89 -32.86 -4.56 10.42
CA ALA A 89 -33.77 -5.62 9.97
C ALA A 89 -34.03 -6.66 11.07
N LEU A 90 -33.01 -7.05 11.83
CA LEU A 90 -33.13 -7.97 12.95
C LEU A 90 -33.99 -7.40 14.08
N ARG A 91 -33.84 -6.10 14.41
CA ARG A 91 -34.67 -5.44 15.43
C ARG A 91 -36.14 -5.38 15.04
N VAL A 92 -36.43 -5.10 13.77
CA VAL A 92 -37.82 -5.14 13.27
C VAL A 92 -38.40 -6.55 13.37
N LYS A 93 -37.59 -7.57 13.05
CA LYS A 93 -38.00 -8.98 13.16
C LYS A 93 -38.24 -9.38 14.61
N GLU A 94 -37.36 -8.99 15.54
CA GLU A 94 -37.51 -9.17 16.98
C GLU A 94 -38.84 -8.60 17.47
N TYR A 95 -39.12 -7.33 17.16
CA TYR A 95 -40.39 -6.69 17.54
C TYR A 95 -41.61 -7.42 17.00
N ARG A 96 -41.56 -7.87 15.73
CA ARG A 96 -42.66 -8.64 15.12
C ARG A 96 -42.88 -9.98 15.82
N ILE A 97 -41.80 -10.67 16.20
CA ILE A 97 -41.88 -11.93 16.95
C ILE A 97 -42.52 -11.69 18.31
N LEU A 98 -42.05 -10.68 19.06
CA LEU A 98 -42.59 -10.35 20.38
C LEU A 98 -44.08 -10.02 20.30
N ARG A 99 -44.49 -9.18 19.35
CA ARG A 99 -45.90 -8.86 19.14
C ARG A 99 -46.75 -10.10 18.83
N ARG A 100 -46.21 -11.03 18.04
CA ARG A 100 -46.90 -12.28 17.72
C ARG A 100 -47.02 -13.21 18.93
N LEU A 101 -46.03 -13.20 19.82
CA LEU A 101 -46.06 -13.94 21.08
C LEU A 101 -47.11 -13.37 22.04
N GLU A 102 -47.24 -12.03 22.12
CA GLU A 102 -48.31 -11.37 22.88
C GLU A 102 -49.70 -11.73 22.34
N GLU A 103 -49.88 -11.73 21.01
CA GLU A 103 -51.16 -12.09 20.36
C GLU A 103 -51.63 -13.52 20.69
N ILE A 104 -50.70 -14.45 20.96
CA ILE A 104 -51.01 -15.84 21.32
C ILE A 104 -51.01 -16.10 22.83
N GLY A 105 -50.88 -15.05 23.65
CA GLY A 105 -50.95 -15.12 25.11
C GLY A 105 -49.71 -15.74 25.78
N TYR A 106 -48.53 -15.64 25.14
CA TYR A 106 -47.27 -16.20 25.65
C TYR A 106 -46.48 -15.21 26.53
N THR A 107 -47.18 -14.42 27.35
CA THR A 107 -46.60 -13.46 28.32
C THR A 107 -47.17 -13.68 29.70
#